data_AF-A0A445GF96-F1
#
_entry.id   AF-A0A445GF96-F1
#
_cell.length_a   1.000
_cell.length_b   1.000
_cell.length_c   1.000
_cell.angle_alpha   90.00
_cell.angle_beta   90.00
_cell.angle_gamma   90.00
#
_symmetry.space_group_name_H-M   'P 1'
#
loop_
_entity.id
_entity.type
_entity.pdbx_description
1 polymer ?
#
loop_
_entity_poly.entity_id
_entity_poly.type
_entity_poly.pdbx_seq_one_letter_code
_entity_poly.pdbx_strand_id
1 'polypeptide(L)' 'MKKALPANAKILKYAKETVQECVSEFISFITDEASDKCQREKRKAINGDDLLWAMTTLGFEDYVELLKGYL' A
#
# COMPACT_ATOMS: atom_id res chain seq x y z
N MET A 1 -12.73 0.72 6.09
CA MET A 1 -12.99 2.03 6.74
C MET A 1 -13.82 1.94 8.02
N LYS A 2 -15.10 1.56 8.02
CA LYS A 2 -15.96 1.66 9.23
C LYS A 2 -15.46 0.88 10.46
N LYS A 3 -14.79 -0.26 10.25
CA LYS A 3 -14.16 -1.06 11.33
C LYS A 3 -13.02 -0.33 12.06
N ALA A 4 -12.41 0.67 11.43
CA ALA A 4 -11.33 1.47 12.02
C ALA A 4 -11.86 2.72 12.75
N LEU A 5 -13.19 2.88 12.87
CA LEU A 5 -13.84 4.02 13.49
C LEU A 5 -14.72 3.56 14.68
N PRO A 6 -15.07 4.47 15.61
CA PRO A 6 -16.07 4.19 16.64
C PRO A 6 -17.39 3.69 16.05
N ALA A 7 -18.09 2.81 16.77
CA ALA A 7 -19.29 2.13 16.28
C ALA A 7 -20.40 3.07 15.77
N ASN A 8 -20.51 4.25 16.38
CA ASN A 8 -21.50 5.29 16.06
C ASN A 8 -21.00 6.34 15.04
N ALA A 9 -19.77 6.22 14.54
CA ALA A 9 -19.22 7.17 13.58
C ALA A 9 -20.00 7.14 12.25
N LYS A 10 -20.31 8.33 11.73
CA LYS A 10 -20.91 8.53 10.41
C LYS A 10 -19.81 8.94 9.43
N ILE A 11 -19.88 8.40 8.22
CA ILE A 11 -18.96 8.74 7.12
C ILE A 11 -19.79 9.33 5.99
N LEU A 12 -19.46 10.54 5.57
CA LEU A 12 -20.08 11.18 4.41
C LEU A 12 -19.79 10.37 3.14
N LYS A 13 -20.70 10.41 2.16
CA LYS A 13 -20.53 9.69 0.89
C LYS A 13 -19.23 10.09 0.19
N TYR A 14 -19.00 11.39 0.05
CA TYR A 14 -17.79 11.94 -0.57
C TYR A 14 -16.50 11.46 0.11
N ALA A 15 -16.46 11.43 1.45
CA ALA A 15 -15.28 10.94 2.17
C ALA A 15 -14.98 9.46 1.90
N LYS A 16 -16.00 8.64 1.59
CA LYS A 16 -15.76 7.24 1.18
C LYS A 16 -15.16 7.18 -0.22
N GLU A 17 -15.68 7.97 -1.15
CA GLU A 17 -15.21 8.03 -2.54
C GLU A 17 -13.75 8.52 -2.58
N THR A 18 -13.43 9.60 -1.86
CA THR A 18 -12.05 10.11 -1.76
C THR A 18 -11.09 9.04 -1.24
N VAL A 19 -11.46 8.28 -0.20
CA VAL A 19 -10.56 7.22 0.31
C VAL A 19 -10.45 6.05 -0.66
N GLN A 20 -11.48 5.78 -1.48
CA GLN A 20 -11.38 4.79 -2.56
C GLN A 20 -10.42 5.23 -3.66
N GLU A 21 -10.41 6.52 -4.00
CA GLU A 21 -9.43 7.10 -4.93
C GLU A 21 -8.02 7.04 -4.33
N CYS A 22 -7.86 7.47 -3.07
CA CYS A 22 -6.57 7.42 -2.37
C CYS A 22 -6.01 6.00 -2.26
N VAL A 23 -6.84 4.99 -1.99
CA VAL A 23 -6.33 3.60 -1.89
C VAL A 23 -5.95 3.05 -3.27
N SER A 24 -6.63 3.48 -4.33
CA SER A 24 -6.25 3.12 -5.70
C SER A 24 -4.90 3.72 -6.05
N GLU A 25 -4.69 4.99 -5.73
CA GLU A 25 -3.41 5.67 -5.92
C GLU A 25 -2.31 5.06 -5.04
N PHE A 26 -2.61 4.71 -3.79
CA PHE A 26 -1.67 4.04 -2.90
C PHE A 26 -1.17 2.72 -3.50
N ILE A 27 -2.06 1.91 -4.07
CA ILE A 27 -1.67 0.64 -4.73
C ILE A 27 -0.75 0.92 -5.92
N SER A 28 -1.10 1.89 -6.77
CA SER A 28 -0.26 2.27 -7.92
C SER A 28 1.12 2.74 -7.44
N PHE A 29 1.17 3.64 -6.46
CA PHE A 29 2.39 4.24 -5.97
C PHE A 29 3.37 3.22 -5.36
N ILE A 30 2.88 2.28 -4.54
CA ILE A 30 3.71 1.18 -4.01
C ILE A 30 4.19 0.26 -5.15
N THR A 31 3.30 -0.07 -6.08
CA THR A 31 3.62 -0.99 -7.18
C THR A 31 4.65 -0.40 -8.13
N ASP A 32 4.56 0.91 -8.40
CA ASP A 32 5.50 1.64 -9.25
C ASP A 32 6.89 1.67 -8.62
N GLU A 33 7.02 2.00 -7.34
CA GLU A 33 8.33 2.00 -6.65
C GLU A 33 8.95 0.58 -6.59
N ALA A 34 8.12 -0.45 -6.35
CA ALA A 34 8.56 -1.85 -6.39
C ALA A 34 8.99 -2.27 -7.81
N SER A 35 8.27 -1.84 -8.84
CA SER A 35 8.60 -2.05 -10.25
C SER A 35 9.93 -1.39 -10.61
N ASP A 36 10.14 -0.14 -10.18
CA ASP A 36 11.38 0.60 -10.42
C ASP A 36 12.59 -0.07 -9.78
N LYS A 37 12.46 -0.62 -8.56
CA LYS A 37 13.52 -1.45 -7.98
C LYS A 37 13.75 -2.72 -8.79
N CYS A 38 12.69 -3.47 -9.12
CA CYS A 38 12.79 -4.70 -9.91
C CYS A 38 13.52 -4.46 -11.24
N GLN A 39 13.19 -3.36 -11.93
CA GLN A 39 13.82 -2.96 -13.19
C GLN A 39 15.29 -2.55 -13.00
N ARG A 40 15.61 -1.77 -11.95
CA ARG A 40 17.00 -1.43 -11.59
C ARG A 40 17.86 -2.67 -11.36
N GLU A 41 17.27 -3.72 -10.80
CA GLU A 41 17.91 -5.03 -10.60
C GLU A 41 17.86 -5.95 -11.83
N LYS A 42 17.41 -5.46 -12.99
CA LYS A 42 17.30 -6.18 -14.26
C LYS A 42 16.40 -7.42 -14.20
N ARG A 43 15.44 -7.44 -13.28
CA ARG A 43 14.42 -8.49 -13.17
C ARG A 43 13.16 -8.07 -13.94
N LYS A 44 12.39 -9.07 -14.40
CA LYS A 44 11.16 -8.87 -15.18
C LYS A 44 9.87 -9.07 -14.37
N ALA A 45 9.99 -9.55 -13.14
CA ALA A 45 8.86 -9.86 -12.27
C ALA A 45 9.15 -9.34 -10.86
N ILE A 46 8.18 -8.60 -10.33
CA ILE A 46 8.18 -8.07 -8.97
C ILE A 46 7.96 -9.25 -8.00
N ASN A 47 8.70 -9.29 -6.90
CA ASN A 47 8.51 -10.28 -5.83
C ASN A 47 8.09 -9.62 -4.51
N GLY A 48 7.92 -10.43 -3.46
CA GLY A 48 7.56 -9.92 -2.12
C GLY A 48 8.59 -8.96 -1.53
N ASP A 49 9.88 -9.22 -1.72
CA ASP A 49 10.96 -8.37 -1.21
C ASP A 49 10.97 -6.97 -1.86
N ASP A 50 10.53 -6.86 -3.09
CA ASP A 50 10.34 -5.56 -3.76
C ASP A 50 9.24 -4.74 -3.12
N LEU A 51 8.12 -5.39 -2.80
CA LEU A 51 7.00 -4.75 -2.12
C LEU A 51 7.38 -4.33 -0.69
N LEU A 52 8.05 -5.20 0.06
CA LEU A 52 8.52 -4.86 1.42
C LEU A 52 9.54 -3.71 1.39
N TRP A 53 10.42 -3.70 0.39
CA TRP A 53 11.36 -2.60 0.19
C TRP A 53 10.64 -1.31 -0.16
N ALA A 54 9.70 -1.32 -1.13
CA ALA A 54 8.94 -0.14 -1.52
C ALA A 54 8.14 0.45 -0.36
N MET A 55 7.50 -0.39 0.46
CA MET A 55 6.81 0.03 1.69
C MET A 55 7.76 0.76 2.64
N THR A 56 8.97 0.23 2.87
CA THR A 56 9.99 0.87 3.72
C THR A 56 10.43 2.20 3.13
N THR A 57 10.81 2.23 1.85
CA THR A 57 11.33 3.40 1.15
C THR A 57 10.33 4.56 1.10
N LEU A 58 9.04 4.24 0.98
CA LEU A 58 7.97 5.23 0.94
C LEU A 58 7.45 5.63 2.34
N GLY A 59 8.05 5.12 3.42
CA GLY A 59 7.75 5.49 4.80
C GLY A 59 6.57 4.73 5.43
N PHE A 60 6.16 3.59 4.87
CA PHE A 60 5.11 2.70 5.37
C PHE A 60 5.71 1.50 6.15
N GLU A 61 6.78 1.74 6.89
CA GLU A 61 7.56 0.73 7.62
C GLU A 61 6.72 -0.09 8.61
N ASP A 62 5.72 0.54 9.24
CA ASP A 62 4.79 -0.10 10.16
C ASP A 62 3.98 -1.26 9.53
N TYR A 63 3.86 -1.28 8.20
CA TYR A 63 3.16 -2.34 7.47
C TYR A 63 4.07 -3.53 7.12
N VAL A 64 5.39 -3.36 7.18
CA VAL A 64 6.37 -4.36 6.70
C VAL A 64 6.29 -5.65 7.51
N GLU A 65 6.31 -5.57 8.84
CA GLU A 65 6.26 -6.75 9.71
C GLU A 65 4.95 -7.52 9.56
N LEU A 66 3.83 -6.81 9.37
CA LEU A 66 2.54 -7.43 9.10
C LEU A 66 2.56 -8.16 7.76
N LEU A 67 3.07 -7.52 6.70
CA LEU A 67 3.12 -8.09 5.35
C LEU A 67 4.03 -9.31 5.25
N LYS A 68 5.16 -9.34 5.98
CA LYS A 68 6.04 -10.51 6.06
C LYS A 68 5.33 -11.79 6.55
N GLY A 69 4.29 -11.65 7.38
CA GLY A 69 3.49 -12.80 7.80
C GLY A 69 2.59 -13.40 6.71
N TYR A 70 2.38 -12.67 5.61
CA TYR A 70 1.51 -13.06 4.49
C TYR A 70 2.27 -13.48 3.23
N LEU A 71 3.57 -13.16 3.13
CA LEU A 71 4.44 -13.43 1.97
C LEU A 71 5.35 -14.64 2.23
#